data_AF-Q0UCJ1-F1
#
_entry.id   AF-Q0UCJ1-F1
#
_cell.length_a   1.000
_cell.length_b   1.000
_cell.length_c   1.000
_cell.angle_alpha   90.00
_cell.angle_beta   90.00
_cell.angle_gamma   90.00
#
_symmetry.space_group_name_H-M   'P 1'
#
loop_
_entity.id
_entity.type
_entity.pdbx_description
1 polymer ?
#
loop_
_entity_poly.entity_id
_entity_poly.type
_entity_poly.pdbx_seq_one_letter_code
_entity_poly.pdbx_strand_id
1 'polypeptide(L)'
;MASFWNKRTTITTGVAITLLGAYYIYQSPTSITYTMSNSSSSNGIPGLEFKLTQTSRNPPALLVTLKNNSPDTPYTLLKWGTPLDSAALNTGVFKIVNEESGDEVEQMVLQINRKMPPPQEELVTIAPGTEEELTVTFDKPWMPEQKPAKYKVKAEGEFKGVWDKYGTDISEDDLNAYIQSPFSGKRFATNEVIMEVH
;
A
#
# COMPACT_ATOMS: atom_id res chain seq x y z
N MET A 1 16.25 34.47 -71.69
CA MET A 1 14.90 33.88 -71.59
C MET A 1 14.57 33.73 -70.12
N ALA A 2 13.64 34.53 -69.60
CA ALA A 2 13.26 34.52 -68.19
C ALA A 2 12.24 33.39 -67.94
N SER A 3 12.56 32.47 -67.03
CA SER A 3 11.64 31.44 -66.55
C SER A 3 10.86 32.00 -65.35
N PHE A 4 9.55 32.10 -65.53
CA PHE A 4 8.59 32.53 -64.52
C PHE A 4 8.39 31.42 -63.48
N TRP A 5 9.06 31.51 -62.33
CA TRP A 5 8.68 30.72 -61.17
C TRP A 5 7.52 31.41 -60.44
N ASN A 6 6.34 30.79 -60.53
CA ASN A 6 5.08 31.30 -60.00
C ASN A 6 5.12 31.49 -58.47
N LYS A 7 5.09 32.76 -58.01
CA LYS A 7 5.00 33.16 -56.60
C LYS A 7 3.76 32.60 -55.85
N ARG A 8 2.77 32.08 -56.58
CA ARG A 8 1.51 31.57 -56.01
C ARG A 8 1.66 30.18 -55.38
N THR A 9 2.59 29.35 -55.85
CA THR A 9 2.81 27.97 -55.34
C THR A 9 3.63 27.94 -54.06
N THR A 10 4.43 28.99 -53.79
CA THR A 10 5.23 29.11 -52.57
C THR A 10 4.37 29.44 -51.35
N ILE A 11 3.31 30.23 -51.53
CA ILE A 11 2.45 30.70 -50.42
C ILE A 11 1.55 29.57 -49.91
N THR A 12 0.97 28.78 -50.81
CA THR A 12 0.08 27.66 -50.44
C THR A 12 0.83 26.54 -49.73
N THR A 13 2.07 26.24 -50.15
CA THR A 13 2.92 25.24 -49.50
C THR A 13 3.35 25.68 -48.10
N GLY A 14 3.64 26.98 -47.91
CA GLY A 14 3.98 27.53 -46.60
C GLY A 14 2.85 27.37 -45.58
N VAL A 15 1.61 27.71 -45.96
CA VAL A 15 0.44 27.62 -45.05
C VAL A 15 0.13 26.17 -44.63
N ALA A 16 0.26 25.21 -45.56
CA ALA A 16 -0.01 23.80 -45.26
C ALA A 16 0.99 23.21 -44.25
N ILE A 17 2.28 23.54 -44.38
CA ILE A 17 3.33 23.07 -43.46
C ILE A 17 3.11 23.64 -42.04
N THR A 18 2.72 24.92 -41.93
CA THR A 18 2.47 25.54 -40.62
C THR A 18 1.26 24.94 -39.92
N LEU A 19 0.19 24.64 -40.65
CA LEU A 19 -1.02 24.01 -40.07
C LEU A 19 -0.75 22.57 -39.62
N LEU A 20 0.01 21.80 -40.40
CA LEU A 20 0.40 20.43 -40.02
C LEU A 20 1.35 20.43 -38.81
N GLY A 21 2.30 21.36 -38.74
CA GLY A 21 3.19 21.51 -37.59
C GLY A 21 2.43 21.89 -36.30
N ALA A 22 1.49 22.82 -36.38
CA ALA A 22 0.66 23.22 -35.25
C ALA A 22 -0.25 22.08 -34.76
N TYR A 23 -0.83 21.30 -35.69
CA TYR A 23 -1.64 20.13 -35.34
C TYR A 23 -0.83 19.03 -34.66
N TYR A 24 0.40 18.79 -35.12
CA TYR A 24 1.29 17.79 -34.50
C TYR A 24 1.67 18.19 -33.07
N ILE A 25 1.99 19.47 -32.83
CA ILE A 25 2.28 19.98 -31.48
C ILE A 25 1.03 19.91 -30.58
N TYR A 26 -0.16 20.20 -31.12
CA TYR A 26 -1.41 20.14 -30.37
C TYR A 26 -1.83 18.71 -29.98
N GLN A 27 -1.57 17.72 -30.84
CA GLN A 27 -1.83 16.31 -30.54
C GLN A 27 -0.68 15.61 -29.81
N SER A 28 0.47 16.27 -29.63
CA SER A 28 1.57 15.70 -28.85
C SER A 28 1.13 15.56 -27.40
N PRO A 29 1.07 14.33 -26.84
CA PRO A 29 0.82 14.17 -25.42
C PRO A 29 1.94 14.88 -24.68
N THR A 30 1.63 15.97 -23.99
CA THR A 30 2.61 16.57 -23.08
C THR A 30 2.82 15.57 -21.95
N SER A 31 4.06 15.12 -21.79
CA SER A 31 4.44 14.30 -20.64
C SER A 31 4.19 15.14 -19.40
N ILE A 32 3.10 14.86 -18.67
CA ILE A 32 2.88 15.42 -17.35
C ILE A 32 3.91 14.73 -16.45
N THR A 33 5.08 15.34 -16.32
CA THR A 33 6.06 14.94 -15.32
C THR A 33 5.45 15.30 -13.96
N TYR A 34 4.78 14.33 -13.34
CA TYR A 34 4.40 14.42 -11.95
C TYR A 34 5.69 14.34 -11.13
N THR A 35 6.28 15.50 -10.85
CA THR A 35 7.30 15.63 -9.81
C THR A 35 6.62 15.33 -8.49
N MET A 36 6.71 14.08 -8.04
CA MET A 36 6.38 13.73 -6.66
C MET A 36 7.42 14.43 -5.78
N SER A 37 7.00 15.49 -5.10
CA SER A 37 7.75 16.07 -3.99
C SER A 37 7.94 14.97 -2.96
N ASN A 38 9.13 14.39 -2.89
CA ASN A 38 9.50 13.49 -1.81
C ASN A 38 9.71 14.35 -0.55
N SER A 39 8.62 14.77 0.09
CA SER A 39 8.68 15.31 1.44
C SER A 39 9.09 14.16 2.35
N SER A 40 10.31 14.22 2.87
CA SER A 40 10.79 13.47 4.03
C SER A 40 10.08 13.94 5.31
N SER A 41 8.75 13.87 5.30
CA SER A 41 7.91 13.81 6.49
C SER A 41 7.85 12.35 6.91
N SER A 42 7.88 12.04 8.21
CA SER A 42 7.58 10.70 8.70
C SER A 42 6.28 10.18 8.07
N ASN A 43 6.38 9.27 7.11
CA ASN A 43 5.22 8.80 6.32
C ASN A 43 4.28 7.88 7.11
N GLY A 44 4.64 7.54 8.36
CA GLY A 44 3.83 6.78 9.30
C GLY A 44 3.02 7.64 10.27
N ILE A 45 2.32 6.96 11.17
CA ILE A 45 1.55 7.56 12.25
C ILE A 45 2.46 7.72 13.47
N PRO A 46 2.54 8.91 14.10
CA PRO A 46 3.43 9.12 15.24
C PRO A 46 3.18 8.12 16.37
N GLY A 47 4.24 7.47 16.84
CA GLY A 47 4.19 6.53 17.96
C GLY A 47 3.54 5.17 17.65
N LEU A 48 2.89 4.99 16.49
CA LEU A 48 2.26 3.73 16.12
C LEU A 48 3.23 2.87 15.29
N GLU A 49 3.53 1.65 15.76
CA GLU A 49 4.54 0.79 15.16
C GLU A 49 4.07 -0.67 15.05
N PHE A 50 4.31 -1.30 13.90
CA PHE A 50 4.14 -2.73 13.74
C PHE A 50 5.47 -3.48 13.89
N LYS A 51 5.43 -4.62 14.57
CA LYS A 51 6.54 -5.55 14.70
C LYS A 51 6.10 -6.97 14.35
N LEU A 52 7.00 -7.72 13.72
CA LEU A 52 6.84 -9.15 13.44
C LEU A 52 7.84 -9.96 14.26
N THR A 53 7.39 -11.06 14.84
CA THR A 53 8.24 -12.05 15.52
C THR A 53 7.73 -13.45 15.22
N GLN A 54 8.62 -14.40 14.92
CA GLN A 54 8.19 -15.78 14.68
C GLN A 54 7.84 -16.49 15.99
N THR A 55 6.69 -17.16 16.03
CA THR A 55 6.21 -17.91 17.20
C THR A 55 6.12 -19.41 16.97
N SER A 56 5.99 -19.86 15.72
CA SER A 56 5.97 -21.28 15.37
C SER A 56 6.68 -21.55 14.04
N ARG A 57 7.24 -22.76 13.91
CA ARG A 57 7.90 -23.25 12.68
C ARG A 57 7.07 -24.30 11.92
N ASN A 58 6.10 -24.93 12.59
CA ASN A 58 5.21 -25.92 11.98
C ASN A 58 3.84 -26.01 12.73
N PRO A 59 2.73 -25.54 12.13
CA PRO A 59 2.71 -24.71 10.94
C PRO A 59 3.46 -23.38 11.22
N PRO A 60 4.15 -22.79 10.23
CA PRO A 60 4.89 -21.56 10.43
C PRO A 60 3.93 -20.42 10.81
N ALA A 61 4.28 -19.67 11.85
CA ALA A 61 3.44 -18.57 12.35
C ALA A 61 4.28 -17.39 12.81
N LEU A 62 3.78 -16.18 12.51
CA LEU A 62 4.34 -14.93 12.98
C LEU A 62 3.33 -14.23 13.90
N LEU A 63 3.81 -13.69 15.01
CA LEU A 63 3.12 -12.71 15.84
C LEU A 63 3.29 -11.33 15.22
N VAL A 64 2.16 -10.71 14.91
CA VAL A 64 2.05 -9.30 14.59
C VAL A 64 1.77 -8.56 15.89
N THR A 65 2.65 -7.67 16.29
CA THR A 65 2.42 -6.74 17.40
C THR A 65 2.24 -5.35 16.83
N LEU A 66 1.13 -4.70 17.15
CA LEU A 66 0.94 -3.28 16.87
C LEU A 66 1.00 -2.52 18.19
N LYS A 67 1.95 -1.61 18.31
CA LYS A 67 2.19 -0.88 19.55
C LYS A 67 1.90 0.60 19.38
N ASN A 68 1.22 1.17 20.38
CA ASN A 68 1.03 2.60 20.51
C ASN A 68 2.00 3.15 21.57
N ASN A 69 3.07 3.80 21.11
CA ASN A 69 4.05 4.47 21.96
C ASN A 69 3.67 5.93 22.30
N SER A 70 2.49 6.40 21.89
CA SER A 70 1.99 7.71 22.31
C SER A 70 1.67 7.72 23.81
N PRO A 71 2.04 8.78 24.55
CA PRO A 71 1.82 8.85 25.99
C PRO A 71 0.35 9.07 26.38
N ASP A 72 -0.43 9.71 25.52
CA ASP A 72 -1.79 10.19 25.84
C ASP A 72 -2.81 10.00 24.70
N THR A 73 -2.36 9.68 23.49
CA THR A 73 -3.25 9.60 22.32
C THR A 73 -3.63 8.15 22.03
N PRO A 74 -4.91 7.76 22.13
CA PRO A 74 -5.37 6.47 21.64
C PRO A 74 -5.40 6.45 20.11
N TYR A 75 -5.16 5.29 19.50
CA TYR A 75 -5.38 5.11 18.06
C TYR A 75 -6.40 4.02 17.83
N THR A 76 -7.39 4.29 16.98
CA THR A 76 -8.27 3.26 16.42
C THR A 76 -8.02 3.16 14.94
N LEU A 77 -7.80 1.94 14.45
CA LEU A 77 -7.54 1.68 13.03
C LEU A 77 -8.57 0.71 12.46
N LEU A 78 -8.85 0.89 11.18
CA LEU A 78 -9.52 -0.10 10.35
C LEU A 78 -8.51 -1.17 9.92
N LYS A 79 -8.78 -2.44 10.24
CA LYS A 79 -7.85 -3.56 10.01
C LYS A 79 -7.57 -3.82 8.54
N TRP A 80 -8.47 -3.44 7.64
CA TRP A 80 -8.37 -3.74 6.21
C TRP A 80 -7.05 -3.29 5.58
N GLY A 81 -6.41 -4.20 4.86
CA GLY A 81 -5.13 -3.93 4.19
C GLY A 81 -3.95 -3.76 5.15
N THR A 82 -4.09 -4.16 6.41
CA THR A 82 -3.00 -4.23 7.40
C THR A 82 -2.70 -5.69 7.76
N PRO A 83 -1.60 -5.97 8.48
CA PRO A 83 -1.30 -7.33 8.96
C PRO A 83 -2.34 -7.86 9.96
N LEU A 84 -3.20 -6.98 10.51
CA LEU A 84 -4.31 -7.34 11.39
C LEU A 84 -5.58 -7.73 10.62
N ASP A 85 -5.58 -7.58 9.30
CA ASP A 85 -6.68 -8.03 8.45
C ASP A 85 -6.73 -9.57 8.44
N SER A 86 -7.91 -10.14 8.68
CA SER A 86 -8.13 -11.59 8.54
C SER A 86 -7.79 -12.12 7.13
N ALA A 87 -7.82 -11.25 6.13
CA ALA A 87 -7.45 -11.56 4.76
C ALA A 87 -6.01 -11.16 4.37
N ALA A 88 -5.17 -10.69 5.30
CA ALA A 88 -3.85 -10.10 5.01
C ALA A 88 -2.93 -10.98 4.14
N LEU A 89 -2.95 -12.30 4.37
CA LEU A 89 -2.17 -13.27 3.58
C LEU A 89 -2.63 -13.40 2.13
N ASN A 90 -3.87 -12.99 1.83
CA ASN A 90 -4.45 -13.02 0.49
C ASN A 90 -4.48 -11.64 -0.18
N THR A 91 -4.13 -10.56 0.52
CA THR A 91 -4.21 -9.20 -0.05
C THR A 91 -2.83 -8.59 -0.37
N GLY A 92 -1.77 -9.41 -0.30
CA GLY A 92 -0.40 -8.98 -0.63
C GLY A 92 0.24 -8.04 0.39
N VAL A 93 -0.29 -8.00 1.62
CA VAL A 93 0.25 -7.17 2.72
C VAL A 93 1.62 -7.70 3.17
N PHE A 94 1.77 -9.01 3.23
CA PHE A 94 3.05 -9.66 3.53
C PHE A 94 3.85 -9.83 2.25
N LYS A 95 5.10 -9.35 2.27
CA LYS A 95 6.13 -9.61 1.28
C LYS A 95 7.02 -10.73 1.77
N ILE A 96 7.20 -11.74 0.93
CA ILE A 96 7.86 -12.99 1.30
C ILE A 96 8.91 -13.29 0.24
N VAL A 97 10.16 -13.40 0.67
CA VAL A 97 11.29 -13.67 -0.22
C VAL A 97 12.04 -14.89 0.32
N ASN A 98 12.33 -15.86 -0.55
CA ASN A 98 13.17 -17.00 -0.18
C ASN A 98 14.57 -16.49 0.20
N GLU A 99 15.07 -16.86 1.38
CA GLU A 99 16.36 -16.37 1.87
C GLU A 99 17.54 -16.88 1.02
N GLU A 100 17.46 -18.12 0.54
CA GLU A 100 18.55 -18.78 -0.20
C GLU A 100 18.60 -18.34 -1.66
N SER A 101 17.46 -18.34 -2.35
CA SER A 101 17.42 -17.98 -3.78
C SER A 101 17.26 -16.48 -4.02
N GLY A 102 16.70 -15.74 -3.05
CA GLY A 102 16.35 -14.34 -3.20
C GLY A 102 15.07 -14.09 -4.02
N ASP A 103 14.36 -15.15 -4.42
CA ASP A 103 13.14 -15.04 -5.22
C ASP A 103 11.93 -14.68 -4.34
N GLU A 104 11.06 -13.80 -4.84
CA GLU A 104 9.76 -13.52 -4.22
C GLU A 104 8.85 -14.74 -4.32
N VAL A 105 8.21 -15.11 -3.22
CA VAL A 105 7.23 -16.21 -3.22
C VAL A 105 5.99 -15.73 -3.97
N GLU A 106 5.58 -16.49 -4.99
CA GLU A 106 4.39 -16.17 -5.76
C GLU A 106 3.13 -16.37 -4.91
N GLN A 107 2.52 -15.25 -4.50
CA GLN A 107 1.30 -15.24 -3.70
C GLN A 107 0.07 -15.08 -4.59
N MET A 108 -0.98 -15.84 -4.30
CA MET A 108 -2.29 -15.60 -4.90
C MET A 108 -2.96 -14.39 -4.22
N VAL A 109 -2.74 -13.20 -4.78
CA VAL A 109 -3.33 -11.96 -4.29
C VAL A 109 -4.75 -11.80 -4.82
N LEU A 110 -5.72 -11.75 -3.92
CA LEU A 110 -7.14 -11.61 -4.18
C LEU A 110 -7.58 -10.15 -3.98
N GLN A 111 -8.45 -9.69 -4.88
CA GLN A 111 -9.22 -8.46 -4.65
C GLN A 111 -10.47 -8.80 -3.86
N ILE A 112 -10.65 -8.16 -2.70
CA ILE A 112 -11.75 -8.45 -1.78
C ILE A 112 -12.71 -7.26 -1.78
N ASN A 113 -13.96 -7.53 -2.17
CA ASN A 113 -15.05 -6.58 -2.01
C ASN A 113 -15.55 -6.62 -0.56
N ARG A 114 -15.49 -5.48 0.13
CA ARG A 114 -15.91 -5.35 1.53
C ARG A 114 -17.29 -4.72 1.62
N LYS A 115 -18.06 -5.13 2.64
CA LYS A 115 -19.35 -4.50 2.97
C LYS A 115 -19.11 -3.13 3.59
N MET A 116 -19.91 -2.15 3.19
CA MET A 116 -19.86 -0.77 3.67
C MET A 116 -21.11 -0.40 4.50
N PRO A 117 -20.97 0.41 5.57
CA PRO A 117 -19.70 0.80 6.19
C PRO A 117 -18.98 -0.41 6.83
N PRO A 118 -17.67 -0.29 7.15
CA PRO A 118 -16.98 -1.31 7.92
C PRO A 118 -17.69 -1.52 9.27
N PRO A 119 -17.94 -2.77 9.69
CA PRO A 119 -18.54 -3.03 10.98
C PRO A 119 -17.50 -2.82 12.11
N GLN A 120 -17.97 -2.64 13.35
CA GLN A 120 -17.11 -2.26 14.47
C GLN A 120 -16.03 -3.29 14.79
N GLU A 121 -16.28 -4.58 14.49
CA GLU A 121 -15.33 -5.66 14.71
C GLU A 121 -14.15 -5.60 13.73
N GLU A 122 -14.23 -4.81 12.66
CA GLU A 122 -13.12 -4.56 11.73
C GLU A 122 -12.21 -3.42 12.22
N LEU A 123 -12.59 -2.75 13.32
CA LEU A 123 -11.76 -1.77 13.99
C LEU A 123 -10.94 -2.43 15.10
N VAL A 124 -9.82 -1.83 15.43
CA VAL A 124 -9.06 -2.15 16.63
C VAL A 124 -8.53 -0.88 17.25
N THR A 125 -8.74 -0.74 18.55
CA THR A 125 -8.32 0.41 19.34
C THR A 125 -7.16 0.04 20.23
N ILE A 126 -6.12 0.86 20.21
CA ILE A 126 -4.92 0.69 21.02
C ILE A 126 -4.76 1.94 21.88
N ALA A 127 -4.93 1.74 23.18
CA ALA A 127 -4.78 2.79 24.17
C ALA A 127 -3.33 3.28 24.25
N PRO A 128 -3.09 4.49 24.79
CA PRO A 128 -1.74 5.01 24.97
C PRO A 128 -0.84 4.04 25.74
N GLY A 129 0.38 3.80 25.22
CA GLY A 129 1.37 2.90 25.83
C GLY A 129 1.05 1.41 25.76
N THR A 130 -0.04 1.00 25.09
CA THR A 130 -0.45 -0.41 24.97
C THR A 130 -0.12 -1.01 23.60
N GLU A 131 -0.31 -2.32 23.47
CA GLU A 131 -0.11 -3.05 22.22
C GLU A 131 -1.22 -4.06 22.01
N GLU A 132 -1.47 -4.37 20.74
CA GLU A 132 -2.37 -5.43 20.30
C GLU A 132 -1.55 -6.48 19.55
N GLU A 133 -1.87 -7.75 19.79
CA GLU A 133 -1.17 -8.88 19.19
C GLU A 133 -2.10 -9.79 18.38
N LEU A 134 -1.65 -10.22 17.20
CA LEU A 134 -2.33 -11.19 16.36
C LEU A 134 -1.35 -12.20 15.81
N THR A 135 -1.63 -13.50 16.02
CA THR A 135 -0.86 -14.56 15.38
C THR A 135 -1.40 -14.85 13.99
N VAL A 136 -0.52 -14.80 12.99
CA VAL A 136 -0.80 -15.13 11.59
C VAL A 136 -0.07 -16.42 11.22
N THR A 137 -0.84 -17.45 10.88
CA THR A 137 -0.32 -18.76 10.44
C THR A 137 -0.16 -18.78 8.92
N PHE A 138 1.07 -19.01 8.45
CA PHE A 138 1.44 -19.08 7.03
C PHE A 138 1.19 -20.49 6.48
N ASP A 139 -0.05 -20.95 6.59
CA ASP A 139 -0.52 -22.24 6.07
C ASP A 139 -1.50 -21.97 4.92
N LYS A 140 -0.92 -21.66 3.75
CA LYS A 140 -1.67 -21.36 2.54
C LYS A 140 -1.23 -22.27 1.39
N PRO A 141 -2.12 -22.64 0.45
CA PRO A 141 -1.76 -23.52 -0.67
C PRO A 141 -0.64 -22.98 -1.58
N TRP A 142 -0.42 -21.66 -1.60
CA TRP A 142 0.64 -21.02 -2.39
C TRP A 142 2.01 -21.03 -1.68
N MET A 143 2.08 -21.44 -0.41
CA MET A 143 3.36 -21.58 0.28
C MET A 143 4.16 -22.71 -0.37
N PRO A 144 5.46 -22.51 -0.66
CA PRO A 144 6.27 -23.57 -1.25
C PRO A 144 6.30 -24.82 -0.37
N GLU A 145 6.22 -26.00 -0.99
CA GLU A 145 6.24 -27.28 -0.28
C GLU A 145 7.62 -27.64 0.29
N GLN A 146 8.67 -26.95 -0.17
CA GLN A 146 10.04 -27.21 0.25
C GLN A 146 10.23 -26.93 1.74
N LYS A 147 10.61 -27.98 2.48
CA LYS A 147 10.90 -27.94 3.91
C LYS A 147 12.14 -28.81 4.20
N PRO A 148 13.07 -28.37 5.06
CA PRO A 148 13.10 -27.07 5.73
C PRO A 148 13.42 -25.92 4.75
N ALA A 149 12.93 -24.72 5.05
CA ALA A 149 13.19 -23.52 4.25
C ALA A 149 13.20 -22.27 5.14
N LYS A 150 13.80 -21.18 4.63
CA LYS A 150 13.84 -19.88 5.31
C LYS A 150 13.34 -18.79 4.39
N TYR A 151 12.49 -17.93 4.93
CA TYR A 151 11.90 -16.82 4.19
C TYR A 151 12.10 -15.51 4.94
N LYS A 152 12.52 -14.47 4.23
CA LYS A 152 12.46 -13.09 4.70
C LYS A 152 11.04 -12.60 4.54
N VAL A 153 10.40 -12.28 5.66
CA VAL A 153 9.02 -11.79 5.70
C VAL A 153 9.00 -10.39 6.28
N LYS A 154 8.33 -9.48 5.58
CA LYS A 154 7.95 -8.16 6.11
C LYS A 154 6.51 -7.87 5.70
N ALA A 155 5.84 -6.98 6.41
CA ALA A 155 4.58 -6.43 5.94
C ALA A 155 4.68 -4.93 5.71
N GLU A 156 4.05 -4.45 4.65
CA GLU A 156 4.04 -3.04 4.29
C GLU A 156 2.74 -2.68 3.56
N GLY A 157 2.32 -1.44 3.70
CA GLY A 157 1.07 -1.00 3.11
C GLY A 157 0.68 0.41 3.52
N GLU A 158 -0.61 0.69 3.36
CA GLU A 158 -1.23 1.96 3.69
C GLU A 158 -2.43 1.72 4.59
N PHE A 159 -2.55 2.51 5.64
CA PHE A 159 -3.74 2.51 6.45
C PHE A 159 -4.93 3.05 5.66
N LYS A 160 -6.02 2.29 5.65
CA LYS A 160 -7.24 2.68 4.96
C LYS A 160 -8.08 3.64 5.78
N GLY A 161 -8.10 3.49 7.10
CA GLY A 161 -8.67 4.47 8.01
C GLY A 161 -8.08 4.35 9.41
N VAL A 162 -7.74 5.48 10.02
CA VAL A 162 -7.22 5.57 11.40
C VAL A 162 -7.62 6.89 12.03
N TRP A 163 -8.03 6.84 13.29
CA TRP A 163 -8.46 7.96 14.10
C TRP A 163 -7.66 8.01 15.40
N ASP A 164 -7.42 9.22 15.91
CA ASP A 164 -6.80 9.55 17.20
C ASP A 164 -7.83 9.59 18.35
N LYS A 165 -8.79 8.66 18.33
CA LYS A 165 -9.85 8.52 19.34
C LYS A 165 -10.18 7.05 19.58
N TYR A 166 -10.92 6.77 20.65
CA TYR A 166 -11.38 5.41 20.92
C TYR A 166 -12.42 4.96 19.90
N GLY A 167 -12.51 3.66 19.66
CA GLY A 167 -13.45 3.11 18.68
C GLY A 167 -14.91 3.42 19.02
N THR A 168 -15.23 3.53 20.32
CA THR A 168 -16.56 3.94 20.81
C THR A 168 -16.97 5.34 20.39
N ASP A 169 -15.99 6.20 20.07
CA ASP A 169 -16.21 7.59 19.66
C ASP A 169 -16.24 7.75 18.13
N ILE A 170 -16.06 6.64 17.39
CA ILE A 170 -16.18 6.61 15.92
C ILE A 170 -17.66 6.43 15.58
N SER A 171 -18.20 7.43 14.89
CA SER A 171 -19.58 7.42 14.43
C SER A 171 -19.77 6.59 13.16
N GLU A 172 -21.02 6.29 12.81
CA GLU A 172 -21.34 5.64 11.54
C GLU A 172 -20.94 6.51 10.34
N ASP A 173 -21.04 7.85 10.46
CA ASP A 173 -20.59 8.78 9.42
C ASP A 173 -19.07 8.72 9.23
N ASP A 174 -18.30 8.63 10.34
CA ASP A 174 -16.85 8.44 10.28
C ASP A 174 -16.50 7.12 9.55
N LEU A 175 -17.26 6.06 9.79
CA LEU A 175 -17.04 4.75 9.15
C LEU A 175 -17.42 4.75 7.68
N ASN A 176 -18.52 5.41 7.30
CA ASN A 176 -18.88 5.61 5.90
C ASN A 176 -17.80 6.41 5.16
N ALA A 177 -17.20 7.39 5.84
CA ALA A 177 -16.16 8.25 5.32
C ALA A 177 -14.75 7.84 5.78
N TYR A 178 -14.47 6.56 6.05
CA TYR A 178 -13.20 6.13 6.66
C TYR A 178 -11.95 6.58 5.90
N ILE A 179 -12.05 6.74 4.57
CA ILE A 179 -10.96 7.23 3.70
C ILE A 179 -10.58 8.68 4.02
N GLN A 180 -11.47 9.43 4.67
CA GLN A 180 -11.27 10.82 5.11
C GLN A 180 -10.76 10.91 6.56
N SER A 181 -10.53 9.77 7.23
CA SER A 181 -9.99 9.77 8.59
C SER A 181 -8.61 10.44 8.68
N PRO A 182 -8.22 11.00 9.84
CA PRO A 182 -7.03 11.86 9.97
C PRO A 182 -5.72 11.28 9.44
N PHE A 183 -5.53 9.96 9.52
CA PHE A 183 -4.30 9.30 9.05
C PHE A 183 -4.53 8.29 7.91
N SER A 184 -5.67 8.37 7.22
CA SER A 184 -5.88 7.62 5.99
C SER A 184 -4.76 7.89 4.97
N GLY A 185 -4.30 6.84 4.30
CA GLY A 185 -3.21 6.92 3.31
C GLY A 185 -1.80 7.01 3.90
N LYS A 186 -1.65 7.09 5.24
CA LYS A 186 -0.34 6.94 5.88
C LYS A 186 0.20 5.53 5.66
N ARG A 187 1.51 5.43 5.46
CA ARG A 187 2.17 4.16 5.18
C ARG A 187 2.64 3.50 6.48
N PHE A 188 2.65 2.18 6.47
CA PHE A 188 3.32 1.40 7.51
C PHE A 188 4.29 0.40 6.88
N ALA A 189 5.27 0.00 7.66
CA ALA A 189 6.14 -1.13 7.38
C ALA A 189 6.53 -1.78 8.70
N THR A 190 6.73 -3.09 8.70
CA THR A 190 7.27 -3.84 9.82
C THR A 190 8.79 -3.97 9.71
N ASN A 191 9.43 -4.48 10.76
CA ASN A 191 10.73 -5.11 10.59
C ASN A 191 10.64 -6.31 9.62
N GLU A 192 11.78 -6.66 9.03
CA GLU A 192 11.96 -7.94 8.35
C GLU A 192 12.29 -9.03 9.38
N VAL A 193 11.67 -10.19 9.23
CA VAL A 193 11.92 -11.38 10.07
C VAL A 193 12.30 -12.56 9.18
N ILE A 194 13.29 -13.34 9.60
CA ILE A 194 13.61 -14.62 8.98
C ILE A 194 12.67 -15.65 9.58
N MET A 195 11.69 -16.11 8.79
CA MET A 195 10.73 -17.15 9.15
C MET A 195 11.30 -18.51 8.76
N GLU A 196 11.60 -19.34 9.75
CA GLU A 196 12.07 -20.71 9.55
C GLU A 196 10.87 -21.67 9.44
N VAL A 197 10.78 -22.41 8.34
CA VAL A 197 9.72 -23.40 8.09
C VAL A 197 10.31 -24.79 8.17
N HIS A 198 9.69 -25.66 8.96
CA HIS A 198 10.12 -27.04 9.22
C HIS A 198 9.11 -28.05 8.68
#